data_AF-A0A9J5W3I3-F1
#
_entry.id   AF-A0A9J5W3I3-F1
#
_cell.length_a   1.000
_cell.length_b   1.000
_cell.length_c   1.000
_cell.angle_alpha   90.00
_cell.angle_beta   90.00
_cell.angle_gamma   90.00
#
_symmetry.space_group_name_H-M   'P 1'
#
loop_
_entity.id
_entity.type
_entity.pdbx_description
1 polymer ?
#
loop_
_entity_poly.entity_id
_entity_poly.type
_entity_poly.pdbx_seq_one_letter_code
_entity_poly.pdbx_strand_id
1 'polypeptide(L)'
;MMELMENSLPENVVPDLILLPPYAFPQNLKNLAFSGTTLQWKDLSILNIQYWRASCDHFPCLERLFLERCFAFDSIPQDFADITTLALIDIRRCSKSVENSTKQIQQDIKDKYASFVEVHIL
;
A
#
# COMPACT_ATOMS: atom_id res chain seq x y z
N MET A 1 3.21 -45.35 -29.11
CA MET A 1 3.03 -44.01 -28.52
C MET A 1 1.56 -43.66 -28.61
N MET A 2 0.83 -43.76 -27.49
CA MET A 2 -0.47 -43.11 -27.30
C MET A 2 -0.33 -42.32 -26.01
N GLU A 3 -0.41 -41.00 -26.12
CA GLU A 3 -0.51 -40.08 -25.00
C GLU A 3 -1.89 -40.19 -24.35
N LEU A 4 -1.93 -40.23 -23.02
CA LEU A 4 -3.10 -39.86 -22.24
C LEU A 4 -2.69 -38.71 -21.32
N MET A 5 -3.22 -37.54 -21.67
CA MET A 5 -3.62 -36.41 -20.83
C MET A 5 -2.94 -36.25 -19.46
N GLU A 6 -2.11 -35.20 -19.34
CA GLU A 6 -2.18 -34.31 -18.19
C GLU A 6 -2.38 -32.87 -18.68
N ASN A 7 -3.57 -32.36 -18.37
CA ASN A 7 -3.93 -30.97 -18.51
C ASN A 7 -3.13 -30.15 -17.48
N SER A 8 -2.24 -29.29 -17.94
CA SER A 8 -1.82 -28.12 -17.17
C SER A 8 -2.19 -26.87 -17.97
N LEU A 9 -3.20 -26.16 -17.48
CA LEU A 9 -3.47 -24.79 -17.91
C LEU A 9 -2.22 -23.96 -17.59
N PRO A 10 -1.80 -23.02 -18.45
CA PRO A 10 -0.69 -22.13 -18.12
C PRO A 10 -1.06 -21.28 -16.90
N GLU A 11 -0.22 -21.27 -15.87
CA GLU A 11 -0.35 -20.50 -14.61
C GLU A 11 -0.27 -18.97 -14.79
N ASN A 12 -0.64 -18.43 -15.96
CA ASN A 12 -0.62 -16.99 -16.25
C ASN A 12 -1.89 -16.50 -16.93
N VAL A 13 -3.04 -17.08 -16.57
CA VAL A 13 -4.30 -16.34 -16.69
C VAL A 13 -4.37 -15.42 -15.47
N VAL A 14 -3.96 -14.17 -15.64
CA VAL A 14 -4.28 -13.10 -14.69
C VAL A 14 -5.80 -13.04 -14.65
N PRO A 15 -6.50 -13.54 -13.61
CA PRO A 15 -7.94 -13.56 -13.62
C PRO A 15 -8.40 -12.15 -13.30
N ASP A 16 -8.84 -11.49 -14.36
CA ASP A 16 -9.62 -10.27 -14.38
C ASP A 16 -8.95 -9.03 -13.79
N LEU A 17 -9.03 -7.95 -14.57
CA LEU A 17 -9.17 -6.61 -14.03
C LEU A 17 -10.28 -6.67 -12.97
N ILE A 18 -9.91 -6.89 -11.71
CA ILE A 18 -10.84 -7.08 -10.61
C ILE A 18 -11.64 -5.79 -10.53
N LEU A 19 -12.87 -5.82 -11.06
CA LEU A 19 -13.90 -4.86 -10.75
C LEU A 19 -14.10 -4.98 -9.24
N LEU A 20 -13.34 -4.18 -8.50
CA LEU A 20 -13.46 -4.05 -7.06
C LEU A 20 -14.95 -3.79 -6.77
N PRO A 21 -15.60 -4.57 -5.88
CA PRO A 21 -16.99 -4.34 -5.54
C PRO A 21 -17.22 -2.87 -5.16
N PRO A 22 -18.39 -2.27 -5.39
CA PRO A 22 -18.67 -0.87 -5.02
C PRO A 22 -18.53 -0.55 -3.51
N TYR A 23 -18.20 -1.54 -2.68
CA TYR A 23 -17.86 -1.45 -1.26
C TYR A 23 -16.37 -1.63 -0.95
N ALA A 24 -15.54 -1.83 -1.97
CA ALA A 24 -14.11 -2.04 -1.85
C ALA A 24 -13.41 -0.72 -1.51
N PHE A 25 -13.41 -0.41 -0.21
CA PHE A 25 -12.69 0.70 0.39
C PHE A 25 -13.11 2.09 -0.13
N PRO A 26 -13.13 3.14 0.71
CA PRO A 26 -13.55 4.47 0.25
C PRO A 26 -12.65 4.99 -0.88
N GLN A 27 -13.15 4.93 -2.11
CA GLN A 27 -12.44 5.36 -3.33
C GLN A 27 -12.09 6.84 -3.35
N ASN A 28 -12.76 7.63 -2.51
CA ASN A 28 -12.51 9.06 -2.31
C ASN A 28 -11.68 9.35 -1.04
N LEU A 29 -11.07 8.34 -0.43
CA LEU A 29 -10.27 8.53 0.78
C LEU A 29 -8.97 9.25 0.43
N LYS A 30 -8.91 10.52 0.83
CA LYS A 30 -7.73 11.38 0.62
C LYS A 30 -6.72 11.29 1.75
N ASN A 31 -7.15 10.94 2.96
CA ASN A 31 -6.29 10.94 4.14
C ASN A 31 -6.43 9.60 4.87
N LEU A 32 -5.31 8.91 5.04
CA LEU A 32 -5.21 7.67 5.80
C LEU A 32 -4.34 7.92 7.02
N ALA A 33 -4.87 7.67 8.21
CA ALA A 33 -4.21 7.98 9.48
C ALA A 33 -4.20 6.78 10.42
N PHE A 34 -3.03 6.48 11.00
CA PHE A 34 -2.87 5.54 12.10
C PHE A 34 -2.23 6.27 13.29
N SER A 35 -2.82 6.14 14.48
CA SER A 35 -2.23 6.66 15.71
C SER A 35 -2.28 5.61 16.81
N GLY A 36 -1.13 5.33 17.44
CA GLY A 36 -1.01 4.45 18.60
C GLY A 36 -1.39 2.99 18.36
N THR A 37 -1.45 2.54 17.10
CA THR A 37 -1.76 1.14 16.79
C THR A 37 -0.56 0.23 17.08
N THR A 38 -0.86 -0.95 17.58
CA THR A 38 0.09 -2.06 17.78
C THR A 38 -0.03 -3.12 16.71
N LEU A 39 -0.92 -2.94 15.73
CA LEU A 39 -1.09 -3.87 14.60
C LEU A 39 0.07 -3.71 13.62
N GLN A 40 0.38 -4.76 12.87
CA GLN A 40 1.21 -4.65 11.67
C GLN A 40 0.32 -4.40 10.44
N TRP A 41 0.90 -3.92 9.34
CA TRP A 41 0.16 -3.67 8.10
C TRP A 41 -0.66 -4.86 7.60
N LYS A 42 -0.09 -6.08 7.67
CA LYS A 42 -0.76 -7.32 7.26
C LYS A 42 -2.01 -7.65 8.09
N ASP A 43 -2.04 -7.17 9.33
CA ASP A 43 -3.11 -7.45 10.29
C ASP A 43 -4.22 -6.40 10.24
N LEU A 44 -4.07 -5.32 9.46
CA LEU A 44 -5.11 -4.29 9.34
C LEU A 44 -6.38 -4.81 8.65
N SER A 45 -6.31 -5.99 8.02
CA SER A 45 -7.48 -6.73 7.53
C SER A 45 -8.52 -7.01 8.62
N ILE A 46 -8.10 -7.14 9.89
CA ILE A 46 -9.01 -7.35 11.03
C ILE A 46 -9.89 -6.13 11.33
N LEU A 47 -9.51 -4.94 10.86
CA LEU A 47 -10.30 -3.71 11.01
C LEU A 47 -11.44 -3.63 9.97
N ASN A 48 -11.82 -4.79 9.42
CA ASN A 48 -12.71 -4.93 8.27
C ASN A 48 -12.19 -4.18 7.03
N ILE A 49 -10.88 -3.93 6.98
CA ILE A 49 -10.16 -3.49 5.78
C ILE A 49 -9.81 -4.76 4.99
N GLN A 50 -10.85 -5.51 4.60
CA GLN A 50 -10.73 -6.88 4.07
C GLN A 50 -9.88 -7.00 2.79
N TYR A 51 -9.55 -5.87 2.16
CA TYR A 51 -8.74 -5.79 0.94
C TYR A 51 -7.46 -4.99 1.15
N TRP A 52 -6.90 -4.96 2.36
CA TRP A 52 -5.58 -4.36 2.59
C TRP A 52 -4.49 -5.14 1.84
N ARG A 53 -4.27 -4.77 0.58
CA ARG A 53 -2.93 -4.68 0.01
C ARG A 53 -2.72 -3.20 -0.21
N ALA A 54 -1.65 -2.63 0.34
CA ALA A 54 -1.21 -1.36 -0.20
C ALA A 54 -1.05 -1.60 -1.70
N SER A 55 -1.87 -0.96 -2.50
CA SER A 55 -1.84 -1.06 -3.95
C SER A 55 -2.51 0.20 -4.41
N CYS A 56 -2.00 0.78 -5.49
CA CYS A 56 -2.60 1.92 -6.15
C CYS A 56 -4.09 1.69 -6.48
N ASP A 57 -4.49 0.43 -6.71
CA ASP A 57 -5.87 0.04 -7.01
C ASP A 57 -6.83 0.23 -5.82
N HIS A 58 -6.33 0.17 -4.58
CA HIS A 58 -7.16 0.31 -3.38
C HIS A 58 -7.23 1.74 -2.85
N PHE A 59 -6.28 2.60 -3.26
CA PHE A 59 -6.13 3.98 -2.79
C PHE A 59 -5.97 4.98 -3.96
N PRO A 60 -6.84 4.97 -4.97
CA PRO A 60 -6.61 5.72 -6.20
C PRO A 60 -6.65 7.25 -6.00
N CYS A 61 -7.16 7.74 -4.87
CA CYS A 61 -7.25 9.17 -4.54
C CYS A 61 -6.56 9.54 -3.24
N LEU A 62 -5.69 8.65 -2.70
CA LEU A 62 -5.00 8.95 -1.44
C LEU A 62 -3.96 10.03 -1.65
N GLU A 63 -4.09 11.11 -0.90
CA GLU A 63 -3.20 12.28 -0.96
C GLU A 63 -2.26 12.33 0.24
N ARG A 64 -2.67 11.81 1.41
CA ARG A 64 -1.92 11.90 2.66
C ARG A 64 -1.90 10.59 3.44
N LEU A 65 -0.71 10.15 3.82
CA LEU A 65 -0.48 9.11 4.81
C LEU A 65 0.05 9.74 6.10
N PHE A 66 -0.64 9.50 7.23
CA PHE A 66 -0.23 9.96 8.55
C PHE A 66 -0.01 8.79 9.51
N LEU A 67 1.17 8.71 10.11
CA LEU A 67 1.52 7.69 11.11
C LEU A 67 2.00 8.36 12.39
N GLU A 68 1.40 8.03 13.53
CA GLU A 68 1.82 8.55 14.83
C GLU A 68 1.93 7.43 15.86
N ARG A 69 3.07 7.32 16.56
CA ARG A 69 3.25 6.30 17.62
C ARG A 69 3.00 4.86 17.12
N CYS A 70 3.28 4.57 15.85
CA CYS A 70 3.11 3.26 15.23
C CYS A 70 4.42 2.44 15.30
N PHE A 71 4.80 2.00 16.50
CA PHE A 71 6.07 1.27 16.70
C PHE A 71 6.04 -0.19 16.23
N ALA A 72 4.85 -0.76 16.07
CA ALA A 72 4.67 -2.13 15.61
C ALA A 72 4.80 -2.27 14.08
N PHE A 73 4.87 -1.16 13.35
CA PHE A 73 5.09 -1.19 11.91
C PHE A 73 6.58 -1.44 11.62
N ASP A 74 6.84 -2.49 10.85
CA ASP A 74 8.18 -2.81 10.37
C ASP A 74 8.58 -1.85 9.23
N SER A 75 7.73 -1.63 8.24
CA SER A 75 7.98 -0.70 7.13
C SER A 75 6.67 -0.25 6.51
N ILE A 76 6.63 0.90 5.86
CA ILE A 76 5.52 1.25 4.97
C ILE A 76 5.61 0.33 3.73
N PRO A 77 4.50 -0.26 3.28
CA PRO A 77 4.49 -1.09 2.08
C PRO A 77 4.97 -0.32 0.84
N GLN A 78 5.77 -0.97 0.00
CA GLN A 78 6.39 -0.32 -1.16
C GLN A 78 5.36 0.15 -2.19
N ASP A 79 4.20 -0.49 -2.23
CA ASP A 79 3.12 -0.18 -3.16
C ASP A 79 2.56 1.25 -2.98
N PHE A 80 2.85 1.93 -1.85
CA PHE A 80 2.58 3.36 -1.70
C PHE A 80 3.34 4.22 -2.72
N ALA A 81 4.45 3.73 -3.26
CA ALA A 81 5.18 4.39 -4.35
C ALA A 81 4.38 4.44 -5.66
N ASP A 82 3.40 3.54 -5.84
CA ASP A 82 2.58 3.47 -7.05
C ASP A 82 1.32 4.33 -6.96
N ILE A 83 1.03 4.91 -5.79
CA ILE A 83 -0.09 5.83 -5.58
C ILE A 83 0.30 7.20 -6.13
N THR A 84 -0.09 7.48 -7.38
CA THR A 84 0.27 8.72 -8.09
C THR A 84 -0.33 9.99 -7.48
N THR A 85 -1.40 9.87 -6.69
CA THR A 85 -2.02 11.01 -5.99
C THR A 85 -1.37 11.34 -4.65
N LEU A 86 -0.45 10.48 -4.16
CA LEU A 86 0.16 10.66 -2.85
C LEU A 86 1.06 11.89 -2.84
N ALA A 87 0.68 12.88 -2.06
CA ALA A 87 1.35 14.18 -1.98
C ALA A 87 2.13 14.37 -0.69
N LEU A 88 1.71 13.71 0.41
CA LEU A 88 2.34 13.87 1.72
C LEU A 88 2.41 12.55 2.50
N ILE A 89 3.57 12.28 3.10
CA ILE A 89 3.76 11.28 4.15
C ILE A 89 4.26 11.97 5.41
N ASP A 90 3.47 11.94 6.49
CA ASP A 90 3.82 12.54 7.79
C ASP A 90 3.89 11.44 8.86
N ILE A 91 5.08 11.28 9.43
CA ILE A 91 5.41 10.23 10.38
C ILE A 91 5.95 10.87 11.65
N ARG A 92 5.35 10.48 12.77
CA ARG A 92 5.68 11.01 14.08
C ARG A 92 5.90 9.88 15.06
N ARG A 93 7.01 9.91 15.80
CA ARG A 93 7.30 8.94 16.86
C ARG A 93 7.11 7.49 16.40
N CYS A 94 7.65 7.11 15.26
CA CYS A 94 7.59 5.75 14.73
C CYS A 94 8.96 5.07 14.79
N SER A 95 9.05 3.80 14.40
CA SER A 95 10.31 3.06 14.37
C SER A 95 11.24 3.60 13.26
N LYS A 96 12.56 3.42 13.43
CA LYS A 96 13.54 3.82 12.40
C LYS A 96 13.31 3.11 11.07
N SER A 97 12.76 1.91 11.13
CA SER A 97 12.46 1.10 9.95
C SER A 97 11.32 1.72 9.11
N VAL A 98 10.30 2.27 9.77
CA VAL A 98 9.26 3.09 9.11
C VAL A 98 9.89 4.31 8.43
N GLU A 99 10.77 5.06 9.12
CA GLU A 99 11.47 6.21 8.52
C GLU A 99 12.28 5.81 7.27
N ASN A 100 13.00 4.69 7.33
CA ASN A 100 13.83 4.23 6.23
C ASN A 100 12.97 3.85 5.01
N SER A 101 11.90 3.09 5.22
CA SER A 101 10.95 2.75 4.14
C SER A 101 10.28 3.97 3.52
N THR A 102 10.01 5.00 4.33
CA THR A 102 9.44 6.27 3.83
C THR A 102 10.37 6.96 2.86
N LYS A 103 11.67 7.04 3.21
CA LYS A 103 12.69 7.60 2.33
C LYS A 103 12.84 6.78 1.05
N GLN A 104 12.71 5.46 1.15
CA GLN A 104 12.73 4.59 -0.03
C GLN A 104 11.54 4.89 -0.95
N ILE A 105 10.31 4.97 -0.41
CA ILE A 105 9.12 5.32 -1.19
C ILE A 105 9.26 6.69 -1.84
N GLN A 106 9.79 7.69 -1.13
CA GLN A 106 10.03 9.02 -1.68
C GLN A 106 10.99 8.97 -2.87
N GLN A 107 12.06 8.17 -2.77
CA GLN A 107 13.03 7.99 -3.84
C GLN A 107 12.42 7.25 -5.04
N ASP A 108 11.66 6.19 -4.80
CA ASP A 108 11.00 5.42 -5.85
C ASP A 108 9.98 6.23 -6.64
N ILE A 109 9.18 7.08 -5.97
CA ILE A 109 8.24 8.00 -6.64
C ILE A 109 8.99 8.96 -7.58
N LYS A 110 10.12 9.48 -7.11
CA LYS A 110 10.96 10.39 -7.88
C LYS A 110 11.56 9.70 -9.10
N ASP A 111 12.06 8.47 -8.93
CA ASP A 111 12.70 7.73 -10.01
C ASP A 111 11.70 7.22 -11.05
N LYS A 112 10.48 6.84 -10.62
CA LYS A 112 9.46 6.25 -11.50
C LYS A 112 8.64 7.29 -12.27
N TYR A 113 8.30 8.41 -11.64
CA TYR A 113 7.34 9.37 -12.21
C TYR A 113 7.91 10.77 -12.43
N ALA A 114 9.18 11.02 -12.05
CA ALA A 114 9.73 12.38 -11.94
C ALA A 114 8.84 13.33 -11.09
N SER A 115 8.03 12.75 -10.20
CA SER A 115 7.15 13.45 -9.28
C SER A 115 7.83 13.62 -7.92
N PHE A 116 7.23 14.42 -7.04
CA PHE A 116 7.72 14.65 -5.69
C PHE A 116 6.61 14.44 -4.67
N VAL A 117 6.92 13.69 -3.61
CA VAL A 117 6.09 13.55 -2.41
C VAL A 117 6.78 14.26 -1.24
N GLU A 118 6.00 15.07 -0.52
CA GLU A 118 6.46 15.73 0.70
C GLU A 118 6.57 14.70 1.82
N VAL A 119 7.67 14.75 2.60
CA VAL A 119 7.92 13.82 3.71
C VAL A 119 8.25 14.58 4.97
N HIS A 120 7.48 14.35 6.04
CA HIS A 120 7.74 14.83 7.38
C HIS A 120 8.04 13.65 8.31
N ILE A 121 9.19 13.72 8.99
CA ILE A 121 9.63 12.70 9.96
C ILE A 121 9.98 13.44 11.25
N LEU A 122 9.22 13.18 12.33
CA LEU A 122 9.30 13.86 13.63
C LEU A 122 9.37 12.90 14.83
#